data_AF-A0A813ILC6-F1
#
_entry.id   AF-A0A813ILC6-F1
#
_cell.length_a   1.000
_cell.length_b   1.000
_cell.length_c   1.000
_cell.angle_alpha   90.00
_cell.angle_beta   90.00
_cell.angle_gamma   90.00
#
_symmetry.space_group_name_H-M   'P 1'
#
loop_
_entity.id
_entity.type
_entity.pdbx_description
1 polymer ?
#
loop_
_entity_poly.entity_id
_entity_poly.type
_entity_poly.pdbx_seq_one_letter_code
_entity_poly.pdbx_strand_id
1 'polypeptide(L)'
;VFSPVSTAVVTHPVCLLHGAIPGDIDDPSLRQQLIRTTPDNPHRLEVLCGEKGVLRSELFRELSWFTEPKPAPLVDVLRVHEFWYIHKLMERVRQASLSDDPYRKVSLDGGDTKVTTESWNAALRAAGCVLEAVDQ
;
A
#
# COMPACT_ATOMS: atom_id res chain seq x y z
N VAL A 1 -18.24 10.83 -29.92
CA VAL A 1 -18.14 9.37 -29.70
C VAL A 1 -17.83 9.20 -28.23
N PHE A 2 -18.79 8.73 -27.43
CA PHE A 2 -18.52 8.45 -26.02
C PHE A 2 -17.58 7.26 -25.95
N SER A 3 -16.44 7.41 -25.27
CA SER A 3 -15.59 6.26 -24.94
C SER A 3 -16.43 5.29 -24.11
N PRO A 4 -16.40 3.98 -24.37
CA PRO A 4 -17.05 3.02 -23.50
C PRO A 4 -16.53 3.21 -22.08
N VAL A 5 -17.46 3.30 -21.12
CA VAL A 5 -17.13 3.42 -19.70
C VAL A 5 -16.45 2.12 -19.27
N SER A 6 -15.15 2.19 -19.00
CA SER A 6 -14.35 1.08 -18.48
C SER A 6 -14.08 1.33 -17.00
N THR A 7 -14.14 0.28 -16.18
CA THR A 7 -13.80 0.36 -14.76
C THR A 7 -12.28 0.51 -14.61
N ALA A 8 -11.85 1.61 -13.99
CA ALA A 8 -10.44 1.86 -13.71
C ALA A 8 -9.96 1.10 -12.47
N VAL A 9 -8.75 0.54 -12.53
CA VAL A 9 -7.98 0.06 -11.39
C VAL A 9 -6.78 0.96 -11.22
N VAL A 10 -6.81 1.77 -10.17
CA VAL A 10 -5.72 2.70 -9.83
C VAL A 10 -4.92 2.12 -8.66
N THR A 11 -3.64 1.86 -8.88
CA THR A 11 -2.74 1.26 -7.90
C THR A 11 -1.31 1.76 -8.10
N HIS A 12 -0.42 1.48 -7.16
CA HIS A 12 1.00 1.82 -7.29
C HIS A 12 1.86 0.71 -6.66
N PRO A 13 2.97 0.26 -7.30
CA PRO A 13 3.81 -0.82 -6.78
C PRO A 13 4.32 -0.60 -5.34
N VAL A 14 4.63 0.64 -4.98
CA VAL A 14 5.06 1.03 -3.62
C VAL A 14 4.04 0.67 -2.53
N CYS A 15 2.75 0.55 -2.85
CA CYS A 15 1.75 0.11 -1.87
C CYS A 15 2.04 -1.30 -1.32
N LEU A 16 2.72 -2.16 -2.10
CA LEU A 16 3.15 -3.49 -1.67
C LEU A 16 4.28 -3.47 -0.63
N LEU A 17 4.94 -2.33 -0.45
CA LEU A 17 6.05 -2.21 0.49
C LEU A 17 5.57 -1.97 1.93
N HIS A 18 4.31 -1.56 2.14
CA HIS A 18 3.74 -1.42 3.47
C HIS A 18 3.57 -2.80 4.14
N GLY A 19 4.10 -2.96 5.35
CA GLY A 19 3.92 -4.20 6.10
C GLY A 19 4.79 -5.37 5.60
N ALA A 20 5.80 -5.06 4.77
CA ALA A 20 6.82 -5.92 4.14
C ALA A 20 6.83 -7.39 4.59
N ILE A 21 6.85 -8.27 3.60
CA ILE A 21 6.98 -9.72 3.76
C ILE A 21 8.10 -10.22 2.83
N PRO A 22 8.79 -11.33 3.15
CA PRO A 22 9.77 -11.93 2.24
C PRO A 22 9.16 -12.23 0.89
N GLY A 23 9.97 -12.22 -0.18
CA GLY A 23 9.54 -12.72 -1.49
C GLY A 23 9.20 -14.21 -1.46
N ASP A 24 8.54 -14.71 -2.51
CA ASP A 24 8.01 -16.08 -2.55
C ASP A 24 9.05 -17.17 -2.30
N ILE A 25 10.31 -16.92 -2.65
CA ILE A 25 11.42 -17.89 -2.54
C ILE A 25 12.48 -17.51 -1.49
N ASP A 26 12.39 -16.33 -0.88
CA ASP A 26 13.44 -15.82 0.01
C ASP A 26 13.40 -16.53 1.37
N ASP A 27 12.23 -16.52 2.02
CA ASP A 27 11.95 -17.28 3.24
C ASP A 27 10.46 -17.67 3.28
N PRO A 28 10.11 -18.84 2.72
CA PRO A 28 8.72 -19.30 2.64
C PRO A 28 8.06 -19.48 4.02
N SER A 29 8.85 -19.85 5.04
CA SER A 29 8.32 -20.12 6.39
C SER A 29 7.92 -18.81 7.06
N LEU A 30 8.82 -17.81 7.04
CA LEU A 30 8.54 -16.48 7.57
C LEU A 30 7.42 -15.80 6.79
N ARG A 31 7.42 -15.90 5.45
CA ARG A 31 6.34 -15.36 4.60
C ARG A 31 4.99 -15.93 4.97
N GLN A 32 4.86 -17.25 5.07
CA GLN A 32 3.60 -17.90 5.46
C GLN A 32 3.17 -17.49 6.88
N GLN A 33 4.10 -17.39 7.82
CA GLN A 33 3.81 -16.93 9.18
C GLN A 33 3.26 -15.49 9.17
N LEU A 34 3.91 -14.56 8.45
CA LEU A 34 3.48 -13.16 8.39
C LEU A 34 2.12 -13.00 7.70
N ILE A 35 1.86 -13.75 6.62
CA ILE A 35 0.55 -13.77 5.95
C ILE A 35 -0.55 -14.25 6.90
N ARG A 36 -0.29 -15.29 7.71
CA ARG A 36 -1.30 -15.84 8.65
C ARG A 36 -1.55 -14.95 9.85
N THR A 37 -0.53 -14.22 10.31
CA THR A 37 -0.58 -13.46 11.58
C THR A 37 -0.86 -11.98 11.39
N THR A 38 -0.68 -11.45 10.17
CA THR A 38 -0.95 -10.05 9.83
C THR A 38 -2.11 -10.00 8.83
N PRO A 39 -3.32 -9.61 9.25
CA PRO A 39 -4.47 -9.51 8.34
C PRO A 39 -4.25 -8.52 7.18
N ASP A 40 -3.57 -7.40 7.45
CA ASP A 40 -3.23 -6.39 6.44
C ASP A 40 -1.78 -6.57 5.97
N ASN A 41 -1.58 -7.56 5.11
CA ASN A 41 -0.27 -7.90 4.55
C ASN A 41 -0.23 -7.64 3.03
N PRO A 42 0.97 -7.36 2.46
CA PRO A 42 1.14 -7.12 1.02
C PRO A 42 0.56 -8.20 0.11
N HIS A 43 0.56 -9.47 0.55
CA HIS A 43 0.09 -10.59 -0.25
C HIS A 43 -1.38 -10.44 -0.66
N ARG A 44 -2.21 -9.75 0.14
CA ARG A 44 -3.60 -9.43 -0.26
C ARG A 44 -3.66 -8.63 -1.55
N LEU A 45 -2.77 -7.64 -1.69
CA LEU A 45 -2.69 -6.82 -2.90
C LEU A 45 -1.98 -7.56 -4.03
N GLU A 46 -0.99 -8.41 -3.75
CA GLU A 46 -0.34 -9.27 -4.76
C GLU A 46 -1.36 -10.21 -5.43
N VAL A 47 -2.22 -10.86 -4.64
CA VAL A 47 -3.25 -11.79 -5.14
C VAL A 47 -4.29 -11.08 -6.01
N LEU A 48 -4.57 -9.80 -5.76
CA LEU A 48 -5.52 -9.01 -6.55
C LEU A 48 -4.88 -8.39 -7.79
N CYS A 49 -3.78 -7.68 -7.59
CA CYS A 49 -3.22 -6.71 -8.53
C CYS A 49 -1.79 -7.01 -8.99
N GLY A 50 -1.14 -8.02 -8.41
CA GLY A 50 0.20 -8.46 -8.81
C GLY A 50 0.24 -8.94 -10.26
N GLU A 51 1.42 -9.28 -10.75
CA GLU A 51 1.62 -9.74 -12.13
C GLU A 51 0.72 -10.93 -12.51
N LYS A 52 0.47 -11.81 -11.53
CA LYS A 52 -0.42 -12.99 -11.65
C LYS A 52 -1.72 -12.82 -10.83
N GLY A 53 -2.07 -11.59 -10.47
CA GLY A 53 -3.24 -11.29 -9.66
C GLY A 53 -4.55 -11.59 -10.39
N VAL A 54 -5.62 -11.89 -9.65
CA VAL A 54 -6.91 -12.31 -10.22
C VAL A 54 -7.51 -11.25 -11.15
N LEU A 55 -7.28 -9.96 -10.89
CA LEU A 55 -7.78 -8.86 -11.73
C LEU A 55 -7.04 -8.73 -13.07
N ARG A 56 -5.92 -9.44 -13.25
CA ARG A 56 -5.20 -9.54 -14.53
C ARG A 56 -5.73 -10.69 -15.41
N SER A 57 -6.67 -11.50 -14.91
CA SER A 57 -7.24 -12.61 -15.67
C SER A 57 -8.12 -12.12 -16.82
N GLU A 58 -8.35 -13.00 -17.81
CA GLU A 58 -9.21 -12.72 -18.98
C GLU A 58 -10.64 -12.30 -18.62
N LEU A 59 -11.14 -12.71 -17.45
CA LEU A 59 -12.44 -12.30 -16.92
C LEU A 59 -12.54 -10.78 -16.71
N PHE A 60 -11.41 -10.11 -16.51
CA PHE A 60 -11.30 -8.69 -16.20
C PHE A 60 -10.49 -7.92 -17.25
N ARG A 61 -10.39 -8.44 -18.48
CA ARG A 61 -9.64 -7.82 -19.59
C ARG A 61 -10.10 -6.39 -19.94
N GLU A 62 -11.32 -6.02 -19.56
CA GLU A 62 -11.91 -4.71 -19.83
C GLU A 62 -11.54 -3.65 -18.77
N LEU A 63 -10.79 -4.01 -17.72
CA LEU A 63 -10.31 -3.07 -16.72
C LEU A 63 -9.20 -2.17 -17.27
N SER A 64 -9.29 -0.87 -17.00
CA SER A 64 -8.24 0.10 -17.35
C SER A 64 -7.27 0.27 -16.20
N TRP A 65 -5.99 -0.03 -16.41
CA TRP A 65 -4.97 0.00 -15.35
C TRP A 65 -4.21 1.32 -15.30
N PHE A 66 -4.15 1.93 -14.12
CA PHE A 66 -3.34 3.12 -13.84
C PHE A 66 -2.37 2.76 -12.70
N THR A 67 -1.09 2.57 -13.05
CA THR A 67 -0.08 2.02 -12.12
C THR A 67 0.93 3.04 -11.61
N GLU A 68 0.88 4.28 -12.11
CA GLU A 68 1.83 5.35 -11.76
C GLU A 68 1.16 6.65 -11.26
N PRO A 69 0.11 6.60 -10.41
CA PRO A 69 -0.43 7.82 -9.82
C PRO A 69 0.64 8.53 -8.97
N LYS A 70 0.59 9.86 -8.98
CA LYS A 70 1.46 10.71 -8.16
C LYS A 70 1.13 10.48 -6.67
N PRO A 71 2.12 10.58 -5.76
CA PRO A 71 1.82 10.55 -4.34
C PRO A 71 0.92 11.74 -3.97
N ALA A 72 0.02 11.55 -3.01
CA ALA A 72 -0.84 12.61 -2.52
C ALA A 72 0.02 13.79 -2.01
N PRO A 73 -0.21 15.01 -2.50
CA PRO A 73 0.38 16.21 -1.95
C PRO A 73 0.05 16.33 -0.46
N LEU A 74 1.02 16.77 0.36
CA LEU A 74 0.79 16.94 1.80
C LEU A 74 -0.36 17.91 2.10
N VAL A 75 -0.59 18.91 1.24
CA VAL A 75 -1.73 19.83 1.36
C VAL A 75 -3.07 19.09 1.27
N ASP A 76 -3.19 18.06 0.44
CA ASP A 76 -4.43 17.29 0.31
C ASP A 76 -4.62 16.36 1.51
N VAL A 77 -3.55 15.76 2.01
CA VAL A 77 -3.56 14.96 3.25
C VAL A 77 -3.96 15.82 4.45
N LEU A 78 -3.44 17.05 4.54
CA LEU A 78 -3.74 18.01 5.63
C LEU A 78 -5.17 18.57 5.58
N ARG A 79 -5.91 18.40 4.47
CA ARG A 79 -7.34 18.77 4.43
C ARG A 79 -8.20 17.85 5.29
N VAL A 80 -7.74 16.64 5.59
CA VAL A 80 -8.51 15.61 6.32
C VAL A 80 -7.81 15.09 7.57
N HIS A 81 -6.50 15.31 7.71
CA HIS A 81 -5.72 14.87 8.86
C HIS A 81 -5.03 16.03 9.58
N GLU A 82 -5.10 15.99 10.91
CA GLU A 82 -4.36 16.89 11.80
C GLU A 82 -2.84 16.73 11.62
N PHE A 83 -2.11 17.84 11.63
CA PHE A 83 -0.66 17.84 11.50
C PHE A 83 0.03 16.96 12.55
N TRP A 84 -0.48 16.96 13.79
CA TRP A 84 0.06 16.14 14.88
C TRP A 84 0.00 14.64 14.58
N TYR A 85 -1.08 14.18 13.95
CA TYR A 85 -1.21 12.78 13.54
C TYR A 85 -0.14 12.42 12.50
N ILE A 86 0.05 13.27 11.49
CA ILE A 86 1.04 13.08 10.43
C ILE A 86 2.45 13.06 11.02
N HIS A 87 2.79 14.02 11.88
CA HIS A 87 4.10 14.10 12.52
C HIS A 87 4.39 12.84 13.37
N LYS A 88 3.40 12.40 14.16
CA LYS A 88 3.50 11.16 14.95
C LYS A 88 3.73 9.94 14.04
N LEU A 89 3.00 9.83 12.93
CA LEU A 89 3.17 8.75 11.96
C LEU A 89 4.60 8.73 11.38
N MET A 90 5.09 9.87 10.91
CA MET A 90 6.44 9.99 10.36
C MET A 90 7.51 9.60 11.38
N GLU A 91 7.35 9.98 12.65
CA GLU A 91 8.28 9.60 13.72
C GLU A 91 8.25 8.10 14.01
N ARG A 92 7.08 7.45 13.99
CA ARG A 92 6.97 5.99 14.18
C ARG A 92 7.56 5.21 13.00
N VAL A 93 7.40 5.72 11.78
CA VAL A 93 8.07 5.16 10.59
C VAL A 93 9.58 5.30 10.71
N ARG A 94 10.07 6.48 11.10
CA ARG A 94 11.51 6.71 11.36
C ARG A 94 12.07 5.74 12.40
N GLN A 95 11.31 5.47 13.46
CA GLN A 95 11.69 4.48 14.48
C GLN A 95 11.75 3.06 13.94
N ALA A 96 10.86 2.68 13.01
CA ALA A 96 10.93 1.38 12.34
C ALA A 96 12.21 1.25 11.49
N SER A 97 12.64 2.34 10.85
CA SER A 97 13.85 2.40 10.02
C SER A 97 15.17 2.36 10.78
N LEU A 98 15.15 2.41 12.11
CA LEU A 98 16.37 2.27 12.94
C LEU A 98 16.87 0.82 13.05
N SER A 99 16.12 -0.13 12.49
CA SER A 99 16.43 -1.56 12.50
C SER A 99 16.75 -2.02 11.09
N ASP A 100 17.75 -2.88 10.94
CA ASP A 100 18.07 -3.51 9.64
C ASP A 100 17.06 -4.60 9.23
N ASP A 101 16.11 -4.91 10.11
CA ASP A 101 15.01 -5.85 9.83
C ASP A 101 13.89 -5.13 9.07
N PRO A 102 13.71 -5.38 7.76
CA PRO A 102 12.68 -4.72 6.96
C PRO A 102 11.26 -5.11 7.37
N TYR A 103 11.10 -6.21 8.12
CA TYR A 103 9.82 -6.74 8.57
C TYR A 103 9.43 -6.21 9.96
N ARG A 104 10.29 -5.39 10.58
CA ARG A 104 10.04 -4.80 11.89
C ARG A 104 8.81 -3.90 11.83
N LYS A 105 7.86 -4.19 12.73
CA LYS A 105 6.62 -3.43 12.91
C LYS A 105 6.68 -2.63 14.20
N VAL A 106 6.42 -1.33 14.09
CA VAL A 106 6.27 -0.41 15.23
C VAL A 106 4.81 -0.02 15.35
N SER A 107 4.23 -0.09 16.55
CA SER A 107 2.86 0.36 16.76
C SER A 107 2.76 1.88 16.61
N LEU A 108 1.78 2.36 15.85
CA LEU A 108 1.48 3.78 15.71
C LEU A 108 0.80 4.31 16.99
N ASP A 109 -0.11 3.53 17.57
CA ASP A 109 -0.87 3.86 18.77
C ASP A 109 -1.07 2.62 19.65
N GLY A 110 -2.02 2.69 20.60
CA GLY A 110 -2.36 1.56 21.48
C GLY A 110 -3.27 0.52 20.81
N GLY A 111 -3.62 0.70 19.54
CA GLY A 111 -4.46 -0.21 18.77
C GLY A 111 -3.65 -1.21 17.94
N ASP A 112 -4.26 -1.65 16.84
CA ASP A 112 -3.73 -2.64 15.90
C ASP A 112 -2.93 -2.04 14.74
N THR A 113 -2.83 -0.71 14.67
CA THR A 113 -2.13 -0.03 13.58
C THR A 113 -0.62 -0.13 13.75
N LYS A 114 0.02 -0.86 12.84
CA LYS A 114 1.46 -1.08 12.81
C LYS A 114 2.06 -0.45 11.56
N VAL A 115 3.26 0.09 11.71
CA VAL A 115 4.03 0.70 10.60
C VAL A 115 5.40 0.04 10.46
N THR A 116 5.84 -0.05 9.22
CA THR A 116 7.18 -0.44 8.76
C THR A 116 7.87 0.76 8.08
N THR A 117 9.15 0.61 7.73
CA THR A 117 9.97 1.63 7.05
C THR A 117 9.30 2.29 5.85
N GLU A 118 8.58 1.53 5.01
CA GLU A 118 7.97 2.06 3.79
C GLU A 118 6.54 2.59 3.98
N SER A 119 6.00 2.55 5.20
CA SER A 119 4.58 2.83 5.42
C SER A 119 4.18 4.27 5.10
N TRP A 120 5.05 5.25 5.35
CA TRP A 120 4.76 6.64 5.01
C TRP A 120 4.65 6.84 3.49
N ASN A 121 5.64 6.31 2.75
CA ASN A 121 5.67 6.41 1.30
C ASN A 121 4.49 5.65 0.65
N ALA A 122 4.22 4.43 1.12
CA ALA A 122 3.08 3.63 0.69
C ALA A 122 1.73 4.31 0.97
N ALA A 123 1.57 4.96 2.14
CA ALA A 123 0.35 5.68 2.48
C ALA A 123 0.12 6.89 1.54
N LEU A 124 1.16 7.68 1.25
CA LEU A 124 1.05 8.79 0.30
C LEU A 124 0.72 8.30 -1.12
N ARG A 125 1.31 7.18 -1.55
CA ARG A 125 1.00 6.57 -2.85
C ARG A 125 -0.42 6.04 -2.90
N ALA A 126 -0.88 5.36 -1.85
CA ALA A 126 -2.25 4.86 -1.75
C ALA A 126 -3.27 6.01 -1.78
N ALA A 127 -3.03 7.10 -1.03
CA ALA A 127 -3.88 8.29 -1.09
C ALA A 127 -3.85 8.93 -2.49
N GLY A 128 -2.68 8.95 -3.14
CA GLY A 128 -2.52 9.40 -4.52
C GLY A 128 -3.34 8.58 -5.53
N CYS A 129 -3.40 7.26 -5.36
CA CYS A 129 -4.27 6.39 -6.16
C CYS A 129 -5.75 6.77 -6.01
N VAL A 130 -6.19 7.14 -4.80
CA VAL A 130 -7.57 7.55 -4.55
C VAL A 130 -7.87 8.88 -5.22
N LEU A 131 -6.96 9.87 -5.12
CA LEU A 131 -7.11 11.16 -5.80
C LEU A 131 -7.23 10.98 -7.31
N GLU A 132 -6.30 10.24 -7.91
CA GLU A 132 -6.35 9.92 -9.34
C GLU A 132 -7.63 9.19 -9.72
N ALA A 133 -8.09 8.21 -8.93
CA ALA A 133 -9.33 7.49 -9.21
C ALA A 133 -10.59 8.36 -9.16
N VAL A 134 -10.59 9.43 -8.36
CA VAL A 134 -11.71 10.38 -8.27
C VAL A 134 -11.67 11.41 -9.42
N ASP A 135 -10.47 11.74 -9.90
CA ASP A 135 -10.26 12.69 -11.00
C ASP A 135 -10.61 12.10 -12.39
N GLN A 136 -10.62 10.76 -12.52
CA GLN A 136 -11.00 10.02 -13.74
C GLN A 136 -12.52 9.89 -13.90
#